data_AF-A0A3B7MXA5-F1
#
_entry.id   AF-A0A3B7MXA5-F1
#
_cell.length_a   1.000
_cell.length_b   1.000
_cell.length_c   1.000
_cell.angle_alpha   90.00
_cell.angle_beta   90.00
_cell.angle_gamma   90.00
#
_symmetry.space_group_name_H-M   'P 1'
#
loop_
_entity.id
_entity.type
_entity.pdbx_description
1 polymer ?
#
loop_
_entity_poly.entity_id
_entity_poly.type
_entity_poly.pdbx_seq_one_letter_code
_entity_poly.pdbx_strand_id
1 'polypeptide(L)'
;MANSLHYVKDQLSFINKMKASFAGEGRFLIVEYDTDKANPWVPFPLSFISLTSLFTGAGYTTIKKINETPSRFNGNNIYAAWIS
;
A
#
# COMPACT_ATOMS: atom_id res chain seq x y z
N MET A 1 -0.83 3.43 -7.31
CA MET A 1 -1.34 2.05 -7.41
C MET A 1 -2.63 1.98 -6.64
N ALA A 2 -3.72 1.56 -7.27
CA ALA A 2 -5.01 1.37 -6.62
C ALA A 2 -5.40 -0.11 -6.71
N ASN A 3 -5.76 -0.71 -5.58
CA ASN A 3 -6.21 -2.11 -5.44
C ASN A 3 -5.36 -3.11 -6.25
N SER A 4 -4.04 -2.99 -6.13
CA SER A 4 -3.09 -3.75 -6.95
C SER A 4 -1.89 -4.26 -6.17
N LEU A 5 -1.48 -3.58 -5.10
CA LEU A 5 -0.35 -4.01 -4.29
C LEU A 5 -0.70 -5.31 -3.54
N HIS A 6 -1.97 -5.54 -3.24
CA HIS A 6 -2.42 -6.76 -2.58
C HIS A 6 -2.33 -8.03 -3.43
N TYR A 7 -2.02 -7.93 -4.73
CA TYR A 7 -1.71 -9.10 -5.57
C TYR A 7 -0.22 -9.47 -5.55
N VAL A 8 0.62 -8.63 -4.97
CA VAL A 8 2.06 -8.85 -4.90
C VAL A 8 2.38 -9.61 -3.62
N LYS A 9 2.95 -10.82 -3.74
CA LYS A 9 3.34 -11.65 -2.59
C LYS A 9 4.53 -11.06 -1.83
N ASP A 10 5.58 -10.66 -2.55
CA ASP A 10 6.79 -10.04 -1.99
C ASP A 10 6.77 -8.54 -2.29
N GLN A 11 6.04 -7.82 -1.44
CA GLN A 11 5.77 -6.40 -1.63
C GLN A 11 7.02 -5.54 -1.40
N LEU A 12 7.91 -5.93 -0.49
CA LEU A 12 9.15 -5.20 -0.23
C LEU A 12 10.08 -5.27 -1.44
N SER A 13 10.31 -6.47 -1.99
CA SER A 13 11.11 -6.62 -3.21
C SER A 13 10.51 -5.85 -4.40
N PHE A 14 9.18 -5.85 -4.52
CA PHE A 14 8.49 -5.08 -5.56
C PHE A 14 8.69 -3.56 -5.38
N ILE A 15 8.49 -3.03 -4.17
CA ILE A 15 8.70 -1.59 -3.88
C ILE A 15 10.15 -1.19 -4.18
N ASN A 16 11.13 -2.00 -3.81
CA ASN A 16 12.54 -1.73 -4.09
C ASN A 16 12.85 -1.69 -5.60
N LYS A 17 12.25 -2.59 -6.39
CA LYS A 17 12.37 -2.57 -7.86
C LYS A 17 11.73 -1.32 -8.48
N MET A 18 10.56 -0.93 -7.97
CA MET A 18 9.88 0.30 -8.41
C MET A 18 10.70 1.54 -8.05
N LYS A 19 11.26 1.59 -6.84
CA LYS A 19 12.15 2.67 -6.37
C LYS A 19 13.32 2.89 -7.35
N ALA A 20 13.96 1.82 -7.80
CA ALA A 20 15.05 1.87 -8.78
C ALA A 20 14.63 2.32 -10.19
N SER A 21 13.33 2.32 -10.49
CA SER A 21 12.79 2.67 -11.81
C SER A 21 12.39 4.15 -11.94
N PHE A 22 12.35 4.90 -10.83
CA PHE A 22 12.02 6.33 -10.88
C PHE A 22 13.23 7.18 -11.26
N ALA A 23 13.01 8.23 -12.03
CA ALA A 23 14.01 9.29 -12.23
C ALA A 23 14.00 10.24 -11.02
N GLY A 24 14.74 9.89 -9.97
CA GLY A 24 14.88 10.69 -8.74
C GLY A 24 14.08 10.15 -7.54
N GLU A 25 13.63 11.05 -6.67
CA GLU A 25 12.82 10.68 -5.49
C GLU A 25 11.45 10.14 -5.91
N GLY A 26 11.37 8.82 -6.05
CA GLY A 26 10.16 8.11 -6.43
C GLY A 26 9.09 8.17 -5.36
N ARG A 27 7.92 8.72 -5.69
CA ARG A 27 6.78 8.85 -4.77
C ARG A 27 5.71 7.83 -5.12
N PHE A 28 4.98 7.36 -4.11
CA PHE A 28 3.84 6.48 -4.30
C PHE A 28 2.55 7.14 -3.83
N LEU A 29 1.50 6.92 -4.61
CA LEU A 29 0.12 7.08 -4.17
C LEU A 29 -0.50 5.68 -4.15
N ILE A 30 -0.84 5.18 -2.97
CA ILE A 30 -1.39 3.83 -2.77
C ILE A 30 -2.85 3.94 -2.35
N VAL A 31 -3.73 3.14 -2.94
CA VAL A 31 -5.13 3.00 -2.54
C VAL A 31 -5.42 1.53 -2.29
N GLU A 32 -5.76 1.14 -1.06
CA GLU A 32 -5.95 -0.26 -0.67
C GLU A 32 -7.06 -0.41 0.39
N TYR A 33 -7.54 -1.64 0.55
CA TYR A 33 -8.47 -1.98 1.63
C TYR A 33 -7.72 -1.97 2.98
N ASP A 34 -8.26 -1.30 3.98
CA ASP A 34 -7.69 -1.25 5.33
C ASP A 34 -7.96 -2.55 6.07
N THR A 35 -7.19 -3.59 5.78
CA THR A 35 -7.30 -4.90 6.40
C THR A 35 -6.00 -5.68 6.25
N ASP A 36 -5.73 -6.58 7.19
CA ASP A 36 -4.68 -7.60 7.07
C ASP A 36 -5.27 -9.02 6.89
N LYS A 37 -6.60 -9.11 6.72
CA LYS A 37 -7.29 -10.39 6.53
C LYS A 37 -7.32 -10.78 5.07
N ALA A 38 -6.53 -11.79 4.72
CA ALA A 38 -6.47 -12.30 3.36
C ALA A 38 -7.78 -12.97 2.94
N ASN A 39 -8.10 -12.87 1.65
CA ASN A 39 -9.17 -13.60 1.01
C ASN A 39 -8.80 -13.88 -0.47
N PRO A 40 -9.56 -14.72 -1.20
CA PRO A 40 -9.21 -15.07 -2.58
C PRO A 40 -9.06 -13.89 -3.56
N TRP A 41 -9.72 -12.76 -3.28
CA TRP A 41 -9.68 -11.54 -4.10
C TRP A 41 -8.64 -10.53 -3.63
N VAL A 42 -8.17 -10.65 -2.38
CA VAL A 42 -7.18 -9.78 -1.74
C VAL A 42 -6.16 -10.67 -1.01
N PRO A 43 -5.26 -11.35 -1.75
CA PRO A 43 -4.44 -12.42 -1.19
C PRO A 43 -3.32 -11.94 -0.27
N PHE A 44 -2.76 -10.74 -0.51
CA PHE A 44 -1.69 -10.14 0.28
C PHE A 44 -2.10 -8.74 0.78
N PRO A 45 -3.16 -8.66 1.61
CA PRO A 45 -3.73 -7.38 2.02
C PRO A 45 -2.74 -6.57 2.89
N LEU A 46 -2.99 -5.27 2.96
CA LEU A 46 -2.18 -4.33 3.75
C LEU A 46 -3.09 -3.31 4.41
N SER A 47 -3.25 -3.40 5.74
CA SER A 47 -3.78 -2.28 6.51
C SER A 47 -2.87 -1.06 6.37
N PHE A 48 -3.38 0.13 6.69
CA PHE A 48 -2.54 1.33 6.64
C PHE A 48 -1.34 1.23 7.60
N ILE A 49 -1.50 0.53 8.73
CA ILE A 49 -0.42 0.28 9.70
C ILE A 49 0.65 -0.61 9.07
N SER A 50 0.26 -1.74 8.48
CA SER A 50 1.17 -2.65 7.79
C SER A 50 1.88 -1.96 6.61
N LEU A 51 1.15 -1.14 5.84
CA LEU A 51 1.72 -0.35 4.76
C LEU A 51 2.77 0.64 5.28
N THR A 52 2.51 1.30 6.41
CA THR A 52 3.47 2.21 7.03
C THR A 52 4.76 1.47 7.40
N SER A 53 4.66 0.32 8.08
CA SER A 53 5.83 -0.50 8.41
C SER A 53 6.60 -0.96 7.18
N LEU A 54 5.89 -1.39 6.13
CA LEU A 54 6.48 -1.83 4.87
C LEU A 54 7.30 -0.73 4.19
N PHE A 55 6.73 0.48 4.05
CA PHE A 55 7.41 1.58 3.36
C PHE A 55 8.52 2.21 4.22
N THR A 56 8.36 2.27 5.54
CA THR A 56 9.47 2.62 6.44
C THR A 56 10.63 1.64 6.29
N GLY A 57 10.35 0.33 6.19
CA GLY A 57 11.36 -0.70 5.92
C GLY A 57 12.05 -0.57 4.55
N ALA A 58 11.36 0.03 3.56
CA ALA A 58 11.93 0.36 2.25
C ALA A 58 12.70 1.71 2.22
N GLY A 59 12.83 2.38 3.37
CA GLY A 59 13.56 3.63 3.54
C GLY A 59 12.78 4.89 3.15
N TYR A 60 11.45 4.83 3.10
CA TYR A 60 10.60 6.02 2.99
C TYR A 60 10.39 6.66 4.35
N THR A 61 10.41 7.99 4.41
CA THR A 61 10.31 8.72 5.68
C THR A 61 8.96 9.38 5.87
N THR A 62 8.24 9.67 4.79
CA THR A 62 6.90 10.26 4.85
C THR A 62 5.87 9.26 4.35
N ILE A 63 4.99 8.81 5.25
CA ILE A 63 3.82 7.99 4.93
C ILE A 63 2.60 8.71 5.52
N LYS A 64 1.69 9.19 4.67
CA LYS A 64 0.51 9.96 5.10
C LYS A 64 -0.75 9.33 4.56
N LYS A 65 -1.68 8.96 5.44
CA LYS A 65 -3.07 8.69 5.03
C LYS A 65 -3.70 10.02 4.62
N ILE A 66 -4.03 10.16 3.35
CA ILE A 66 -4.58 11.42 2.79
C ILE A 66 -6.10 11.38 2.66
N ASN A 67 -6.69 10.19 2.62
CA ASN A 67 -8.14 10.02 2.63
C ASN A 67 -8.51 8.59 3.07
N GLU A 68 -9.76 8.40 3.48
CA GLU A 68 -10.36 7.11 3.79
C GLU A 68 -11.87 7.15 3.54
N THR A 69 -12.42 6.07 2.98
CA THR A 69 -13.86 5.95 2.72
C THR A 69 -14.34 4.53 3.02
N PRO A 70 -15.60 4.34 3.47
CA PRO A 70 -16.17 3.00 3.61
C PRO A 70 -16.18 2.25 2.28
N SER A 71 -15.70 1.01 2.27
CA SER A 71 -15.85 0.13 1.11
C SER A 71 -17.30 -0.30 0.97
N ARG A 72 -17.77 -0.38 -0.28
CA ARG A 72 -19.04 -1.05 -0.61
C ARG A 72 -18.95 -2.58 -0.47
N PHE A 73 -17.74 -3.12 -0.43
CA PHE A 73 -17.44 -4.54 -0.37
C PHE A 73 -16.76 -4.90 0.96
N ASN A 74 -17.23 -5.96 1.63
CA ASN A 74 -16.65 -6.54 2.84
C ASN A 74 -16.60 -5.67 4.12
N GLY A 75 -17.20 -4.47 4.13
CA GLY A 75 -17.35 -3.63 5.33
C GLY A 75 -16.09 -2.94 5.85
N ASN A 76 -14.91 -3.22 5.27
CA ASN A 76 -13.66 -2.53 5.60
C ASN A 76 -13.62 -1.13 4.96
N ASN A 77 -12.75 -0.24 5.44
CA ASN A 77 -12.48 1.01 4.75
C ASN A 77 -11.51 0.80 3.57
N ILE A 78 -11.52 1.73 2.62
CA ILE A 78 -10.49 1.90 1.60
C ILE A 78 -9.74 3.18 1.94
N TYR A 79 -8.43 3.10 2.11
CA TYR A 79 -7.59 4.26 2.38
C TYR A 79 -6.80 4.69 1.14
N ALA A 80 -6.43 5.96 1.09
CA ALA A 80 -5.44 6.50 0.17
C ALA A 80 -4.23 6.99 0.97
N ALA A 81 -3.03 6.61 0.57
CA ALA A 81 -1.78 6.97 1.22
C ALA A 81 -0.80 7.62 0.23
N TRP A 82 -0.24 8.77 0.63
CA TRP A 82 0.87 9.44 -0.05
C TRP A 82 2.18 9.08 0.63
N ILE A 83 3.18 8.70 -0.17
CA ILE A 83 4.47 8.19 0.31
C ILE A 83 5.61 8.88 -0.45
N SER A 84 6.56 9.46 0.30
CA SER A 84 7.75 10.14 -0.21
C SER A 84 8.96 9.98 0.70
#